data_AF-A0A448MIR1-F1
#
_entry.id   AF-A0A448MIR1-F1
#
_cell.length_a   1.000
_cell.length_b   1.000
_cell.length_c   1.000
_cell.angle_alpha   90.00
_cell.angle_beta   90.00
_cell.angle_gamma   90.00
#
_symmetry.space_group_name_H-M   'P 1'
#
loop_
_entity.id
_entity.type
_entity.pdbx_description
1 polymer ?
#
loop_
_entity_poly.entity_id
_entity_poly.type
_entity_poly.pdbx_seq_one_letter_code
_entity_poly.pdbx_strand_id
1 'polypeptide(L)'
;MDKLSERLHNNIWIKREDRQPVNSFKLRGAYAMISSLSPEQKSAGVIAASAGNHAQGVALSAKELGLKALIVMPQNTPSIKVDAVRGFGGEVLLHGANLMKRKPRLLPFPKKKI
;
A
#
# COMPACT_ATOMS: atom_id res chain seq x y z
N MET A 1 9.56 3.51 -29.20
CA MET A 1 9.02 4.52 -28.26
C MET A 1 9.64 5.85 -28.66
N ASP A 2 9.53 6.18 -29.95
CA ASP A 2 10.60 6.95 -30.63
C ASP A 2 10.14 8.36 -30.99
N LYS A 3 8.81 8.56 -31.09
CA LYS A 3 8.19 9.87 -31.39
C LYS A 3 8.67 10.99 -30.47
N LEU A 4 8.87 10.72 -29.18
CA LEU A 4 9.30 11.75 -28.22
C LEU A 4 10.79 12.10 -28.39
N SER A 5 11.61 11.08 -28.65
CA SER A 5 13.03 11.25 -28.93
C SER A 5 13.28 11.98 -30.25
N GLU A 6 12.55 11.59 -31.30
CA GLU A 6 12.55 12.25 -32.61
C GLU A 6 12.11 13.71 -32.52
N ARG A 7 10.98 13.99 -31.85
CA ARG A 7 10.43 15.34 -31.71
C ARG A 7 11.34 16.30 -30.94
N LEU A 8 12.10 15.80 -29.97
CA LEU A 8 12.95 16.62 -29.11
C LEU A 8 14.44 16.56 -29.47
N HIS A 9 14.78 15.84 -30.54
CA HIS A 9 16.17 15.61 -30.97
C HIS A 9 17.09 15.16 -29.83
N ASN A 10 16.60 14.25 -28.97
CA ASN A 10 17.34 13.74 -27.82
C ASN A 10 16.90 12.30 -27.50
N ASN A 11 17.75 11.54 -26.80
CA ASN A 11 17.44 10.18 -26.36
C ASN A 11 16.55 10.21 -25.10
N ILE A 12 15.24 10.06 -25.28
CA ILE A 12 14.28 10.06 -24.17
C ILE A 12 13.95 8.62 -23.76
N TRP A 13 14.24 8.30 -22.50
CA TRP A 13 13.96 7.00 -21.89
C TRP A 13 12.89 7.12 -20.80
N ILE A 14 11.99 6.13 -20.70
CA ILE A 14 10.96 6.08 -19.67
C ILE A 14 11.20 4.89 -18.74
N LYS A 15 11.43 5.16 -17.45
CA LYS A 15 11.48 4.11 -16.43
C LYS A 15 10.05 3.70 -16.05
N ARG A 16 9.58 2.59 -16.62
CA ARG A 16 8.21 2.05 -16.50
C ARG A 16 7.91 1.39 -15.14
N GLU A 17 7.90 2.18 -14.07
CA GLU A 17 7.53 1.73 -12.72
C GLU A 17 6.04 1.36 -12.57
N ASP A 18 5.23 1.73 -13.55
CA ASP A 18 3.83 1.31 -13.69
C ASP A 18 3.66 -0.18 -14.01
N ARG A 19 4.73 -0.90 -14.39
CA ARG A 19 4.68 -2.35 -14.65
C ARG A 19 4.88 -3.22 -13.40
N GLN A 20 5.05 -2.60 -12.23
CA GLN A 20 5.10 -3.33 -10.96
C GLN A 20 3.73 -3.96 -10.65
N PRO A 21 3.64 -5.01 -9.82
CA PRO A 21 2.37 -5.68 -9.50
C PRO A 21 1.27 -4.75 -8.95
N VAL A 22 1.66 -3.68 -8.25
CA VAL A 22 0.76 -2.63 -7.72
C VAL A 22 0.71 -1.37 -8.59
N ASN A 23 1.11 -1.52 -9.85
CA ASN A 23 1.15 -0.47 -10.88
C ASN A 23 1.91 0.81 -10.49
N SER A 24 2.86 0.72 -9.55
CA SER A 24 3.68 1.84 -9.11
C SER A 24 4.93 1.41 -8.35
N PHE A 25 5.86 2.36 -8.20
CA PHE A 25 7.11 2.17 -7.45
C PHE A 25 6.94 1.99 -5.93
N LYS A 26 5.76 2.30 -5.37
CA LYS A 26 5.55 2.37 -3.91
C LYS A 26 5.74 1.02 -3.20
N LEU A 27 5.63 -0.10 -3.92
CA LEU A 27 5.95 -1.44 -3.42
C LEU A 27 7.38 -1.54 -2.90
N ARG A 28 8.35 -0.94 -3.61
CA ARG A 28 9.78 -1.09 -3.31
C ARG A 28 10.12 -0.61 -1.90
N GLY A 29 9.71 0.62 -1.58
CA GLY A 29 9.96 1.21 -0.27
C GLY A 29 9.16 0.53 0.84
N ALA A 30 7.90 0.15 0.56
CA ALA A 30 7.08 -0.57 1.52
C ALA A 30 7.70 -1.92 1.89
N TYR A 31 8.11 -2.71 0.89
CA TYR A 31 8.75 -4.00 1.13
C TYR A 31 10.08 -3.86 1.89
N ALA A 32 10.96 -2.95 1.46
CA ALA A 32 12.24 -2.74 2.11
C ALA A 32 12.09 -2.44 3.61
N MET A 33 11.24 -1.46 3.96
CA MET A 33 11.00 -1.10 5.36
C MET A 33 10.38 -2.25 6.15
N ILE A 34 9.32 -2.89 5.64
CA ILE A 34 8.63 -3.98 6.36
C ILE A 34 9.55 -5.19 6.54
N SER A 35 10.37 -5.51 5.55
CA SER A 35 11.34 -6.61 5.61
C SER A 35 12.41 -6.38 6.68
N SER A 36 12.78 -5.12 6.95
CA SER A 36 13.77 -4.73 7.98
C SER A 36 13.23 -4.66 9.41
N LEU A 37 11.92 -4.84 9.61
CA LEU A 37 11.34 -4.83 10.95
C LEU A 37 11.87 -5.99 11.82
N SER A 38 11.98 -5.74 13.13
CA SER A 38 12.35 -6.77 14.09
C SER A 38 11.28 -7.88 14.16
N PRO A 39 11.61 -9.08 14.66
CA PRO A 39 10.62 -10.15 14.85
C PRO A 39 9.42 -9.72 15.70
N GLU A 40 9.65 -8.94 16.76
CA GLU A 40 8.62 -8.42 17.65
C GLU A 40 7.68 -7.47 16.90
N GLN A 41 8.23 -6.55 16.11
CA GLN A 41 7.46 -5.63 15.27
C GLN A 41 6.66 -6.36 14.20
N LYS A 42 7.26 -7.37 13.55
CA LYS A 42 6.57 -8.22 12.56
C LYS A 42 5.40 -8.96 13.19
N SER A 43 5.57 -9.50 14.40
CA SER A 43 4.50 -10.19 15.13
C SER A 43 3.31 -9.29 15.45
N ALA A 44 3.56 -7.99 15.66
CA ALA A 44 2.53 -6.99 15.91
C ALA A 44 1.74 -6.61 14.65
N GLY A 45 2.27 -6.88 13.46
CA GLY A 45 1.70 -6.45 12.18
C GLY A 45 2.01 -4.99 11.84
N VAL A 46 1.54 -4.54 10.67
CA VAL A 46 1.78 -3.18 10.16
C VAL A 46 0.49 -2.43 9.94
N ILE A 47 0.56 -1.10 10.02
CA ILE A 47 -0.57 -0.22 9.79
C ILE A 47 -0.15 0.97 8.91
N ALA A 48 -1.01 1.34 7.97
CA ALA A 48 -0.81 2.52 7.14
C ALA A 48 -2.14 3.26 6.89
N ALA A 49 -2.10 4.57 6.78
CA ALA A 49 -3.24 5.38 6.37
C ALA A 49 -3.03 5.82 4.91
N SER A 50 -3.72 5.17 3.98
CA SER A 50 -3.67 5.50 2.55
C SER A 50 -4.80 4.81 1.81
N ALA A 51 -5.31 5.42 0.73
CA ALA A 51 -6.35 4.86 -0.12
C ALA A 51 -5.89 4.65 -1.58
N GLY A 52 -4.58 4.49 -1.81
CA GLY A 52 -4.00 4.41 -3.16
C GLY A 52 -2.73 3.56 -3.25
N ASN A 53 -1.80 3.95 -4.13
CA ASN A 53 -0.59 3.18 -4.45
C ASN A 53 0.23 2.71 -3.23
N HIS A 54 0.34 3.55 -2.20
CA HIS A 54 1.06 3.16 -0.98
C HIS A 54 0.31 2.07 -0.19
N ALA A 55 -1.02 2.15 -0.09
CA ALA A 55 -1.81 1.10 0.55
C ALA A 55 -1.67 -0.24 -0.15
N GLN A 56 -1.71 -0.26 -1.49
CA GLN A 56 -1.51 -1.49 -2.27
C GLN A 56 -0.09 -2.03 -2.08
N GLY A 57 0.92 -1.15 -2.08
CA GLY A 57 2.31 -1.53 -1.80
C GLY A 57 2.49 -2.15 -0.41
N VAL A 58 1.92 -1.55 0.64
CA VAL A 58 1.98 -2.08 2.01
C VAL A 58 1.22 -3.40 2.14
N ALA A 59 0.01 -3.48 1.57
CA ALA A 59 -0.81 -4.69 1.61
C ALA A 59 -0.09 -5.87 0.94
N LEU A 60 0.42 -5.69 -0.28
CA LEU A 60 1.15 -6.73 -0.99
C LEU A 60 2.42 -7.12 -0.24
N SER A 61 3.23 -6.16 0.21
CA SER A 61 4.46 -6.45 0.95
C SER A 61 4.20 -7.23 2.24
N ALA A 62 3.17 -6.87 2.99
CA ALA A 62 2.81 -7.60 4.21
C ALA A 62 2.35 -9.02 3.90
N LYS A 63 1.53 -9.21 2.86
CA LYS A 63 1.10 -10.53 2.39
C LYS A 63 2.28 -11.43 2.04
N GLU A 64 3.22 -10.94 1.24
CA GLU A 64 4.42 -11.69 0.83
C GLU A 64 5.30 -12.07 2.04
N LEU A 65 5.33 -11.25 3.09
CA LEU A 65 6.08 -11.50 4.32
C LEU A 65 5.28 -12.26 5.39
N GLY A 66 4.05 -12.69 5.09
CA GLY A 66 3.18 -13.41 6.04
C GLY A 66 2.70 -12.56 7.23
N LEU A 67 2.66 -11.24 7.08
CA LEU A 67 2.27 -10.29 8.12
C LEU A 67 0.84 -9.77 7.91
N LYS A 68 0.20 -9.35 8.99
CA LYS A 68 -1.07 -8.62 8.90
C LYS A 68 -0.80 -7.15 8.56
N ALA A 69 -1.57 -6.61 7.63
CA ALA A 69 -1.58 -5.18 7.30
C ALA A 69 -2.97 -4.59 7.48
N LEU A 70 -3.08 -3.58 8.35
CA LEU A 70 -4.29 -2.77 8.48
C LEU A 70 -4.12 -1.46 7.69
N ILE A 71 -5.01 -1.22 6.74
CA ILE A 71 -5.03 -0.03 5.91
C ILE A 71 -6.23 0.82 6.30
N VAL A 72 -5.95 2.01 6.85
CA VAL A 72 -6.99 2.98 7.20
C VAL A 72 -7.29 3.86 6.00
N MET A 73 -8.56 3.91 5.61
CA MET A 73 -9.06 4.71 4.50
C MET A 73 -10.25 5.57 4.93
N PRO A 74 -10.48 6.75 4.32
CA PRO A 74 -11.70 7.53 4.53
C PRO A 74 -12.98 6.75 4.20
N GLN A 75 -14.10 7.06 4.88
CA GLN A 75 -15.39 6.40 4.63
C GLN A 75 -15.94 6.63 3.22
N ASN A 76 -15.60 7.76 2.61
CA ASN A 76 -15.98 8.10 1.23
C ASN A 76 -15.03 7.50 0.18
N THR A 77 -14.14 6.58 0.54
CA THR A 77 -13.24 5.93 -0.41
C THR A 77 -14.05 5.06 -1.38
N PRO A 78 -13.93 5.26 -2.71
CA PRO A 78 -14.61 4.42 -3.69
C PRO A 78 -14.32 2.93 -3.49
N SER A 79 -15.34 2.09 -3.61
CA SER A 79 -15.26 0.63 -3.40
C SER A 79 -14.12 -0.01 -4.18
N ILE A 80 -13.94 0.37 -5.45
CA ILE A 80 -12.85 -0.14 -6.30
C ILE A 80 -11.45 0.01 -5.68
N LYS A 81 -11.19 1.09 -4.93
CA LYS A 81 -9.90 1.32 -4.26
C LYS A 81 -9.76 0.47 -2.99
N VAL A 82 -10.87 0.30 -2.27
CA VAL A 82 -10.95 -0.58 -1.10
C VAL A 82 -10.71 -2.03 -1.52
N ASP A 83 -11.37 -2.47 -2.58
CA ASP A 83 -11.31 -3.84 -3.07
C ASP A 83 -9.95 -4.16 -3.69
N ALA A 84 -9.31 -3.20 -4.35
CA ALA A 84 -7.93 -3.36 -4.80
C ALA A 84 -6.98 -3.69 -3.63
N VAL A 85 -7.10 -2.99 -2.50
CA VAL A 85 -6.26 -3.25 -1.31
C VAL A 85 -6.59 -4.59 -0.65
N ARG A 86 -7.88 -4.95 -0.57
CA ARG A 86 -8.31 -6.27 -0.10
C ARG A 86 -7.77 -7.39 -0.98
N GLY A 87 -7.78 -7.20 -2.30
CA GLY A 87 -7.23 -8.15 -3.28
C GLY A 87 -5.74 -8.41 -3.09
N PHE A 88 -4.98 -7.40 -2.62
CA PHE A 88 -3.57 -7.55 -2.24
C PHE A 88 -3.35 -8.10 -0.82
N GLY A 89 -4.40 -8.46 -0.08
CA GLY A 89 -4.33 -9.10 1.23
C GLY A 89 -4.34 -8.12 2.42
N GLY A 90 -4.62 -6.84 2.20
CA GLY A 90 -4.75 -5.85 3.28
C GLY A 90 -6.13 -5.88 3.93
N GLU A 91 -6.17 -5.79 5.26
CA GLU A 91 -7.40 -5.50 6.00
C GLU A 91 -7.71 -4.01 5.87
N VAL A 92 -8.94 -3.62 5.56
CA VAL A 92 -9.32 -2.21 5.40
C VAL A 92 -10.23 -1.74 6.51
N LEU A 93 -9.83 -0.66 7.19
CA LEU A 93 -10.66 0.07 8.14
C LEU A 93 -11.12 1.39 7.52
N LEU A 94 -12.43 1.49 7.26
CA LEU A 94 -13.06 2.73 6.80
C LEU A 94 -13.33 3.65 8.00
N HIS A 95 -12.58 4.74 8.12
CA HIS A 95 -12.70 5.67 9.24
C HIS A 95 -12.43 7.12 8.83
N GLY A 96 -13.23 8.02 9.40
CA GLY A 96 -13.09 9.46 9.19
C GLY A 96 -13.60 9.94 7.84
N ALA A 97 -13.86 11.25 7.75
CA ALA A 97 -14.25 11.91 6.50
C ALA A 97 -13.04 12.21 5.60
N ASN A 98 -11.86 12.45 6.19
CA ASN A 98 -10.62 12.79 5.50
C ASN A 98 -9.43 12.06 6.16
N LEU A 99 -8.41 11.72 5.36
CA LEU A 99 -7.22 10.96 5.77
C LEU A 99 -6.43 11.63 6.92
N MET A 100 -6.53 12.95 7.05
CA MET A 100 -5.78 13.76 8.02
C MET A 100 -6.34 13.69 9.46
N LYS A 101 -7.59 13.26 9.66
CA LYS A 101 -8.19 13.23 11.00
C LYS A 101 -7.89 11.89 11.67
N ARG A 102 -6.80 11.92 12.47
CA ARG A 102 -6.46 11.07 13.64
C ARG A 102 -5.29 10.09 13.40
N LYS A 103 -4.30 10.14 14.32
CA LYS A 103 -3.32 9.06 14.50
C LYS A 103 -4.09 7.75 14.67
N PRO A 104 -3.74 6.66 13.98
CA PRO A 104 -4.36 5.38 14.25
C PRO A 104 -4.02 5.03 15.71
N ARG A 105 -5.03 5.10 16.59
CA ARG A 105 -4.95 4.40 17.86
C ARG A 105 -4.79 2.94 17.45
N LEU A 106 -3.72 2.28 17.90
CA LEU A 106 -3.54 0.83 17.73
C LEU A 106 -4.78 0.16 18.32
N LEU A 107 -5.79 -0.05 17.48
CA LEU A 107 -6.84 -0.97 17.81
C LEU A 107 -6.14 -2.32 17.82
N PRO A 108 -6.23 -3.09 18.92
CA PRO A 108 -5.75 -4.46 18.89
C PRO A 108 -6.41 -5.12 17.67
N PHE A 109 -5.59 -5.77 16.83
CA PHE A 109 -6.12 -6.57 15.73
C PHE A 109 -7.29 -7.39 16.27
N PRO A 110 -8.47 -7.36 15.64
CA PRO A 110 -9.62 -8.11 16.14
C PRO A 110 -9.16 -9.56 16.33
N LYS A 111 -9.13 -10.01 17.59
CA LYS A 111 -8.87 -11.41 17.90
C LYS A 111 -9.93 -12.20 17.13
N LYS A 112 -9.51 -13.18 16.33
CA LYS A 112 -10.42 -14.12 15.67
C LYS A 112 -11.41 -14.58 16.75
N LYS A 113 -12.70 -14.32 16.55
CA LYS A 113 -13.74 -14.99 17.33
C LYS A 113 -13.59 -16.48 17.02
N ILE A 114 -13.17 -17.25 18.03
CA ILE A 114 -13.26 -18.71 18.06
C ILE A 114 -14.75 -19.05 18.20
#